data_AF-A0A3A8YMB4-F1
#
_entry.id   AF-A0A3A8YMB4-F1
#
_cell.length_a   1.000
_cell.length_b   1.000
_cell.length_c   1.000
_cell.angle_alpha   90.00
_cell.angle_beta   90.00
_cell.angle_gamma   90.00
#
_symmetry.space_group_name_H-M   'P 1'
#
loop_
_entity.id
_entity.type
_entity.pdbx_description
1 polymer ?
#
loop_
_entity_poly.entity_id
_entity_poly.type
_entity_poly.pdbx_seq_one_letter_code
_entity_poly.pdbx_strand_id
1 'polypeptide(L)'
;MTQMRHAAKRLLAGPILAVCALLSACQGGPMPQPDYPLSEETVSAALKESALSWEIEEARTSSGEGVEQTIYSLRPTEGEDGSQITINSCQSDGSGPRLQIHSRWRGDRDPEDWQKVLRLAARLYGGFQDEDEICWTCVPPEAEEGGTVSWQGALRGRYLTVSMGALSPWDSDQKILSIQLYQSKEVYDQIQAEIEEMRGDRMQQPKDEGP
;
A
#
# COMPACT_ATOMS: atom_id res chain seq x y z
N MET A 1 -30.15 -56.12 47.93
CA MET A 1 -31.09 -55.02 48.27
C MET A 1 -30.30 -53.95 49.00
N THR A 2 -30.45 -52.70 48.56
CA THR A 2 -30.22 -51.43 49.32
C THR A 2 -28.76 -51.12 49.72
N GLN A 3 -27.97 -50.37 48.94
CA GLN A 3 -27.87 -48.90 48.73
C GLN A 3 -27.29 -48.04 49.88
N MET A 4 -26.26 -47.26 49.48
CA MET A 4 -25.91 -45.87 49.88
C MET A 4 -25.32 -45.63 51.29
N ARG A 5 -24.32 -44.78 51.54
CA ARG A 5 -23.75 -43.60 50.84
C ARG A 5 -22.31 -43.35 51.33
N HIS A 6 -21.35 -43.12 50.43
CA HIS A 6 -20.13 -42.37 50.75
C HIS A 6 -20.31 -40.93 50.24
N ALA A 7 -20.20 -39.96 51.16
CA ALA A 7 -20.18 -38.54 50.82
C ALA A 7 -18.74 -38.12 50.46
N ALA A 8 -18.50 -37.87 49.17
CA ALA A 8 -17.26 -37.25 48.70
C ALA A 8 -17.45 -35.73 48.62
N LYS A 9 -16.74 -34.97 49.45
CA LYS A 9 -16.61 -33.51 49.33
C LYS A 9 -15.68 -33.21 48.16
N ARG A 10 -16.24 -32.71 47.04
CA ARG A 10 -15.46 -32.13 45.93
C ARG A 10 -15.15 -30.66 46.26
N LEU A 11 -13.86 -30.33 46.30
CA LEU A 11 -13.37 -28.95 46.33
C LEU A 11 -13.67 -28.28 44.97
N LEU A 12 -14.28 -27.10 45.03
CA LEU A 12 -14.52 -26.19 43.91
C LEU A 12 -13.18 -25.56 43.48
N ALA A 13 -12.62 -26.03 42.36
CA ALA A 13 -11.56 -25.34 41.63
C ALA A 13 -12.12 -24.99 40.24
N GLY A 14 -12.66 -23.77 40.11
CA GLY A 14 -13.22 -23.28 38.86
C GLY A 14 -13.98 -21.99 39.13
N PRO A 15 -13.30 -20.84 39.01
CA PRO A 15 -13.54 -20.04 37.81
C PRO A 15 -12.34 -19.20 37.31
N ILE A 16 -11.08 -19.54 37.64
CA ILE A 16 -9.93 -18.71 37.23
C ILE A 16 -9.43 -19.02 35.81
N LEU A 17 -9.67 -20.22 35.28
CA LEU A 17 -9.18 -20.60 33.94
C LEU A 17 -9.96 -19.98 32.76
N ALA A 18 -11.13 -19.39 33.00
CA ALA A 18 -11.96 -18.81 31.94
C ALA A 18 -11.53 -17.38 31.55
N VAL A 19 -10.81 -16.67 32.43
CA VAL A 19 -10.37 -15.28 32.16
C VAL A 19 -9.11 -15.25 31.28
N CYS A 20 -8.23 -16.25 31.37
CA CYS A 20 -7.04 -16.33 30.51
C CYS A 20 -7.37 -16.69 29.05
N ALA A 21 -8.50 -17.37 28.78
CA ALA A 21 -8.89 -17.74 27.42
C ALA A 21 -9.49 -16.58 26.60
N LEU A 22 -10.00 -15.53 27.26
CA LEU A 22 -10.55 -14.34 26.60
C LEU A 22 -9.49 -13.28 26.26
N LEU A 23 -8.25 -13.42 26.75
CA LEU A 23 -7.13 -12.53 26.42
C LEU A 23 -6.28 -13.04 25.24
N SER A 24 -6.52 -14.27 24.75
CA SER A 24 -5.83 -14.82 23.57
C SER A 24 -6.49 -14.45 22.24
N ALA A 25 -7.59 -13.69 22.24
CA ALA A 25 -8.26 -13.23 21.02
C ALA A 25 -7.79 -11.84 20.53
N CYS A 26 -6.80 -11.23 21.18
CA CYS A 26 -6.23 -9.93 20.81
C CYS A 26 -4.84 -10.03 20.17
N GLN A 27 -4.63 -11.04 19.33
CA GLN A 27 -3.56 -11.01 18.33
C GLN A 27 -4.23 -11.21 16.98
N GLY A 28 -4.78 -10.12 16.44
CA GLY A 28 -5.23 -10.10 15.05
C GLY A 28 -4.06 -10.52 14.18
N GLY A 29 -4.27 -11.54 13.33
CA GLY A 29 -3.28 -11.91 12.33
C GLY A 29 -2.99 -10.73 11.39
N PRO A 30 -1.92 -10.81 10.58
CA PRO A 30 -1.67 -9.80 9.57
C PRO A 30 -2.91 -9.61 8.67
N MET A 31 -3.15 -8.36 8.25
CA MET A 31 -4.14 -8.00 7.24
C MET A 31 -4.07 -8.98 6.06
N PRO A 32 -5.21 -9.39 5.49
CA PRO A 32 -5.19 -10.27 4.33
C PRO A 32 -4.37 -9.62 3.20
N GLN A 33 -3.51 -10.42 2.56
CA GLN A 33 -2.82 -10.00 1.36
C GLN A 33 -3.71 -10.34 0.15
N PRO A 34 -4.08 -9.36 -0.69
CA PRO A 34 -4.86 -9.65 -1.88
C PRO A 34 -4.07 -10.45 -2.92
N ASP A 35 -4.79 -11.07 -3.86
CA ASP A 35 -4.19 -11.62 -5.06
C ASP A 35 -3.72 -10.49 -6.00
N TYR A 36 -2.59 -10.71 -6.66
CA TYR A 36 -1.98 -9.76 -7.60
C TYR A 36 -1.91 -10.34 -9.02
N PRO A 37 -2.08 -9.52 -10.08
CA PRO A 37 -2.44 -8.10 -10.01
C PRO A 37 -3.85 -7.88 -9.45
N LEU A 38 -4.06 -6.73 -8.80
CA LEU A 38 -5.30 -6.42 -8.09
C LEU A 38 -6.50 -6.45 -9.05
N SER A 39 -7.63 -6.98 -8.54
CA SER A 39 -8.91 -6.96 -9.24
C SER A 39 -9.68 -5.66 -8.99
N GLU A 40 -10.65 -5.36 -9.87
CA GLU A 40 -11.51 -4.18 -9.70
C GLU A 40 -12.34 -4.27 -8.42
N GLU A 41 -12.78 -5.48 -8.05
CA GLU A 41 -13.49 -5.75 -6.81
C GLU A 41 -12.63 -5.42 -5.59
N THR A 42 -11.35 -5.84 -5.60
CA THR A 42 -10.40 -5.55 -4.52
C THR A 42 -10.18 -4.04 -4.37
N VAL A 43 -9.95 -3.32 -5.47
CA VAL A 43 -9.77 -1.87 -5.44
C VAL A 43 -11.04 -1.17 -4.95
N SER A 44 -12.21 -1.58 -5.45
CA SER A 44 -13.49 -1.02 -5.03
C SER A 44 -13.81 -1.27 -3.56
N ALA A 45 -13.49 -2.46 -3.04
CA ALA A 45 -13.66 -2.78 -1.63
C ALA A 45 -12.74 -1.92 -0.75
N ALA A 46 -11.46 -1.81 -1.10
CA ALA A 46 -10.51 -0.98 -0.38
C ALA A 46 -10.88 0.50 -0.41
N LEU A 47 -11.46 1.00 -1.51
CA LEU A 47 -11.98 2.37 -1.61
C LEU A 47 -13.17 2.59 -0.67
N LYS A 48 -14.12 1.66 -0.60
CA LYS A 48 -15.28 1.75 0.33
C LYS A 48 -14.87 1.76 1.80
N GLU A 49 -13.81 1.04 2.14
CA GLU A 49 -13.24 1.02 3.49
C GLU A 49 -12.31 2.21 3.75
N SER A 50 -11.90 2.92 2.69
CA SER A 50 -11.15 4.15 2.81
C SER A 50 -12.07 5.35 3.07
N ALA A 51 -11.53 6.35 3.76
CA ALA A 51 -12.19 7.65 3.90
C ALA A 51 -12.05 8.52 2.64
N LEU A 52 -11.88 7.90 1.46
CA LEU A 52 -11.71 8.56 0.16
C LEU A 52 -12.99 8.40 -0.67
N SER A 53 -13.66 9.52 -0.97
CA SER A 53 -14.79 9.59 -1.90
C SER A 53 -14.29 9.56 -3.35
N TRP A 54 -13.84 8.39 -3.81
CA TRP A 54 -13.22 8.18 -5.13
C TRP A 54 -13.83 6.96 -5.81
N GLU A 55 -13.85 6.97 -7.14
CA GLU A 55 -14.32 5.86 -7.96
C GLU A 55 -13.35 5.51 -9.08
N ILE A 56 -13.44 4.27 -9.56
CA ILE A 56 -12.65 3.79 -10.69
C ILE A 56 -13.24 4.39 -11.97
N GLU A 57 -12.41 5.14 -12.70
CA GLU A 57 -12.75 5.71 -14.01
C GLU A 57 -12.34 4.77 -15.15
N GLU A 58 -11.14 4.20 -15.05
CA GLU A 58 -10.57 3.35 -16.09
C GLU A 58 -9.71 2.25 -15.47
N ALA A 59 -9.69 1.07 -16.10
CA ALA A 59 -8.76 -0.01 -15.81
C ALA A 59 -8.11 -0.50 -17.11
N ARG A 60 -6.79 -0.69 -17.09
CA ARG A 60 -6.01 -1.27 -18.20
C ARG A 60 -5.15 -2.41 -17.69
N THR A 61 -5.29 -3.57 -18.31
CA THR A 61 -4.48 -4.75 -17.99
C THR A 61 -3.48 -5.00 -19.11
N SER A 62 -2.28 -5.42 -18.75
CA SER A 62 -1.25 -5.87 -19.69
C SER A 62 -0.45 -7.01 -19.07
N SER A 63 -0.01 -7.93 -19.91
CA SER A 63 0.87 -9.03 -19.51
C SER A 63 1.98 -9.23 -20.55
N GLY A 64 3.16 -9.63 -20.08
CA GLY A 64 4.33 -9.86 -20.93
C GLY A 64 5.56 -10.21 -20.08
N GLU A 65 6.49 -10.99 -20.62
CA GLU A 65 7.79 -11.30 -20.00
C GLU A 65 7.73 -11.73 -18.51
N GLY A 66 6.75 -12.55 -18.12
CA GLY A 66 6.60 -13.01 -16.73
C GLY A 66 6.11 -11.92 -15.76
N VAL A 67 5.50 -10.86 -16.31
CA VAL A 67 4.89 -9.75 -15.58
C VAL A 67 3.43 -9.60 -15.99
N GLU A 68 2.56 -9.51 -15.00
CA GLU A 68 1.16 -9.14 -15.16
C GLU A 68 0.89 -7.85 -14.39
N GLN A 69 0.24 -6.87 -15.02
CA GLN A 69 -0.11 -5.62 -14.34
C GLN A 69 -1.50 -5.13 -14.71
N THR A 70 -2.15 -4.49 -13.75
CA THR A 70 -3.38 -3.73 -13.94
C THR A 70 -3.17 -2.30 -13.42
N ILE A 71 -3.47 -1.33 -14.27
CA ILE A 71 -3.42 0.09 -13.98
C ILE A 71 -4.85 0.61 -13.85
N TYR A 72 -5.17 1.17 -12.68
CA TYR A 72 -6.44 1.84 -12.40
C TYR A 72 -6.25 3.35 -12.37
N SER A 73 -7.11 4.07 -13.08
CA SER A 73 -7.28 5.52 -12.93
C SER A 73 -8.51 5.77 -12.08
N LEU A 74 -8.35 6.52 -11.00
CA LEU A 74 -9.42 6.92 -10.10
C LEU A 74 -9.67 8.41 -10.21
N ARG A 75 -10.93 8.80 -10.08
CA ARG A 75 -11.38 10.19 -10.00
C ARG A 75 -12.15 10.44 -8.70
N PRO A 76 -12.09 11.65 -8.14
CA PRO A 76 -12.93 12.00 -7.00
C PRO A 76 -14.41 11.99 -7.40
N THR A 77 -15.29 11.49 -6.52
CA THR A 77 -16.75 11.55 -6.73
C THR A 77 -17.32 12.92 -6.35
N GLU A 78 -16.62 13.66 -5.49
CA GLU A 78 -16.94 15.02 -5.03
C GLU A 78 -15.63 15.82 -4.91
N GLY A 79 -15.64 17.11 -5.25
CA GLY A 79 -14.47 18.01 -5.09
C GLY A 79 -13.92 18.60 -6.40
N GLU A 80 -12.67 19.10 -6.34
CA GLU A 80 -12.02 19.85 -7.42
C GLU A 80 -11.68 18.99 -8.65
N ASP A 81 -12.05 19.51 -9.82
CA ASP A 81 -11.55 19.07 -11.12
C ASP A 81 -10.01 19.16 -11.17
N GLY A 82 -9.35 18.06 -11.52
CA GLY A 82 -7.89 18.00 -11.71
C GLY A 82 -7.13 17.12 -10.71
N SER A 83 -7.79 16.60 -9.67
CA SER A 83 -7.20 15.56 -8.81
C SER A 83 -7.36 14.18 -9.44
N GLN A 84 -6.32 13.36 -9.38
CA GLN A 84 -6.31 12.00 -9.94
C GLN A 84 -5.48 11.06 -9.06
N ILE A 85 -5.92 9.81 -8.91
CA ILE A 85 -5.11 8.73 -8.33
C ILE A 85 -4.91 7.68 -9.41
N THR A 86 -3.66 7.31 -9.68
CA THR A 86 -3.32 6.16 -10.51
C THR A 86 -2.76 5.06 -9.61
N ILE A 87 -3.30 3.85 -9.71
CA ILE A 87 -2.79 2.65 -9.03
C ILE A 87 -2.23 1.72 -10.09
N ASN A 88 -0.94 1.39 -10.01
CA ASN A 88 -0.35 0.30 -10.77
C ASN A 88 -0.10 -0.89 -9.84
N SER A 89 -0.83 -1.98 -10.09
CA SER A 89 -0.63 -3.25 -9.41
C SER A 89 0.05 -4.22 -10.35
N CYS A 90 1.13 -4.84 -9.88
CA CYS A 90 1.99 -5.69 -10.69
C CYS A 90 2.30 -6.99 -9.94
N GLN A 91 2.23 -8.12 -10.63
CA GLN A 91 2.76 -9.41 -10.21
C GLN A 91 3.88 -9.80 -11.17
N SER A 92 5.03 -10.20 -10.64
CA SER A 92 6.14 -10.73 -11.43
C SER A 92 6.65 -12.05 -10.83
N ASP A 93 7.05 -12.97 -11.69
CA ASP A 93 7.60 -14.27 -11.30
C ASP A 93 8.88 -14.15 -10.44
N GLY A 94 9.66 -13.07 -10.61
CA GLY A 94 10.93 -12.86 -9.92
C GLY A 94 10.85 -11.92 -8.72
N SER A 95 10.03 -10.86 -8.79
CA SER A 95 9.99 -9.81 -7.76
C SER A 95 8.74 -9.85 -6.88
N GLY A 96 7.80 -10.77 -7.15
CA GLY A 96 6.55 -10.86 -6.42
C GLY A 96 5.62 -9.65 -6.67
N PRO A 97 4.68 -9.39 -5.74
CA PRO A 97 3.73 -8.30 -5.87
C PRO A 97 4.38 -6.93 -5.62
N ARG A 98 4.08 -5.99 -6.51
CA ARG A 98 4.45 -4.58 -6.42
C ARG A 98 3.21 -3.71 -6.57
N LEU A 99 3.11 -2.69 -5.72
CA LEU A 99 2.05 -1.69 -5.80
C LEU A 99 2.69 -0.30 -5.94
N GLN A 100 2.24 0.48 -6.91
CA GLN A 100 2.57 1.89 -7.05
C GLN A 100 1.30 2.71 -7.03
N ILE A 101 1.27 3.79 -6.26
CA ILE A 101 0.17 4.75 -6.23
C ILE A 101 0.72 6.14 -6.49
N HIS A 102 0.16 6.83 -7.49
CA HIS A 102 0.40 8.23 -7.75
C HIS A 102 -0.87 9.02 -7.46
N SER A 103 -0.87 9.84 -6.42
CA SER A 103 -1.95 10.80 -6.13
C SER A 103 -1.50 12.18 -6.57
N ARG A 104 -2.21 12.79 -7.51
CA ARG A 104 -1.97 14.13 -8.04
C ARG A 104 -3.10 15.04 -7.64
N TRP A 105 -2.77 16.29 -7.31
CA TRP A 105 -3.75 17.32 -6.97
C TRP A 105 -3.19 18.70 -7.29
N ARG A 106 -4.07 19.70 -7.31
CA ARG A 106 -3.71 21.12 -7.44
C ARG A 106 -3.91 21.82 -6.08
N GLY A 107 -3.13 22.87 -5.80
CA GLY A 107 -3.31 23.71 -4.63
C GLY A 107 -2.90 23.06 -3.31
N ASP A 108 -3.51 23.54 -2.22
CA ASP A 108 -3.27 23.02 -0.88
C ASP A 108 -4.25 21.91 -0.54
N ARG A 109 -3.69 20.80 -0.07
CA ARG A 109 -4.44 19.62 0.34
C ARG A 109 -4.46 19.54 1.85
N ASP A 110 -5.54 19.00 2.41
CA ASP A 110 -5.59 18.67 3.81
C ASP A 110 -4.39 17.75 4.16
N PRO A 111 -3.57 18.10 5.16
CA PRO A 111 -2.51 17.23 5.64
C PRO A 111 -2.98 15.82 6.02
N GLU A 112 -4.26 15.57 6.32
CA GLU A 112 -4.74 14.21 6.60
C GLU A 112 -4.98 13.38 5.33
N ASP A 113 -5.13 14.01 4.16
CA ASP A 113 -5.48 13.29 2.95
C ASP A 113 -4.36 12.40 2.42
N TRP A 114 -3.09 12.77 2.59
CA TRP A 114 -1.98 11.88 2.19
C TRP A 114 -1.94 10.62 3.06
N GLN A 115 -2.33 10.72 4.33
CA GLN A 115 -2.47 9.55 5.20
C GLN A 115 -3.59 8.62 4.73
N LYS A 116 -4.71 9.17 4.24
CA LYS A 116 -5.78 8.36 3.64
C LYS A 116 -5.28 7.56 2.43
N VAL A 117 -4.42 8.15 1.60
CA VAL A 117 -3.80 7.45 0.46
C VAL A 117 -2.80 6.38 0.95
N LEU A 118 -2.06 6.62 2.03
CA LEU A 118 -1.19 5.59 2.61
C LEU A 118 -1.97 4.42 3.18
N ARG A 119 -3.08 4.66 3.90
CA ARG A 119 -3.97 3.60 4.38
C ARG A 119 -4.57 2.80 3.22
N LEU A 120 -4.96 3.48 2.14
CA LEU A 120 -5.37 2.81 0.91
C LEU A 120 -4.25 1.90 0.38
N ALA A 121 -2.99 2.38 0.33
CA ALA A 121 -1.85 1.55 -0.07
C ALA A 121 -1.66 0.34 0.86
N ALA A 122 -1.80 0.52 2.17
CA ALA A 122 -1.70 -0.58 3.14
C ALA A 122 -2.78 -1.65 2.93
N ARG A 123 -4.03 -1.25 2.67
CA ARG A 123 -5.14 -2.17 2.35
C ARG A 123 -4.93 -2.92 1.04
N LEU A 124 -4.51 -2.21 0.01
CA LEU A 124 -4.30 -2.78 -1.33
C LEU A 124 -3.08 -3.71 -1.37
N TYR A 125 -2.04 -3.45 -0.58
CA TYR A 125 -0.87 -4.31 -0.52
C TYR A 125 -1.02 -5.47 0.47
N GLY A 126 -1.64 -5.20 1.61
CA GLY A 126 -1.96 -6.20 2.62
C GLY A 126 -0.75 -6.78 3.36
N GLY A 127 -1.06 -7.71 4.27
CA GLY A 127 -0.11 -8.42 5.11
C GLY A 127 0.57 -7.59 6.23
N PHE A 128 0.22 -6.31 6.39
CA PHE A 128 0.61 -5.50 7.54
C PHE A 128 -0.07 -6.00 8.81
N GLN A 129 0.47 -5.69 9.98
CA GLN A 129 -0.25 -6.01 11.23
C GLN A 129 -1.45 -5.08 11.43
N ASP A 130 -1.29 -3.83 10.99
CA ASP A 130 -2.26 -2.76 11.15
C ASP A 130 -2.13 -1.81 9.95
N GLU A 131 -3.25 -1.25 9.49
CA GLU A 131 -3.26 -0.32 8.37
C GLU A 131 -2.57 1.01 8.68
N ASP A 132 -2.49 1.39 9.96
CA ASP A 132 -1.81 2.60 10.42
C ASP A 132 -0.28 2.40 10.57
N GLU A 133 0.25 1.17 10.44
CA GLU A 133 1.70 0.89 10.49
C GLU A 133 2.47 1.78 9.50
N ILE A 134 1.91 1.95 8.30
CA ILE A 134 2.49 2.78 7.25
C ILE A 134 2.48 4.27 7.62
N CYS A 135 1.44 4.75 8.32
CA CYS A 135 1.27 6.14 8.70
C CYS A 135 2.19 6.55 9.87
N TRP A 136 2.40 5.67 10.85
CA TRP A 136 3.32 5.95 11.96
C TRP A 136 4.79 5.86 11.54
N THR A 137 5.08 5.03 10.55
CA THR A 137 6.46 4.83 10.08
C THR A 137 6.86 5.88 9.05
N CYS A 138 5.93 6.27 8.17
CA CYS A 138 6.16 7.31 7.18
C CYS A 138 5.80 8.68 7.77
N VAL A 139 6.81 9.41 8.23
CA VAL A 139 6.72 10.87 8.42
C VAL A 139 7.44 11.51 7.23
N PRO A 140 6.72 12.09 6.26
CA PRO A 140 7.37 12.85 5.20
C PRO A 140 8.19 13.97 5.86
N PRO A 141 9.50 14.11 5.55
CA PRO A 141 10.24 15.31 5.93
C PRO A 141 9.44 16.57 5.54
N GLU A 142 9.46 17.63 6.35
CA GLU A 142 8.91 18.91 5.89
C GLU A 142 9.70 19.35 4.65
N ALA A 143 9.00 19.64 3.55
CA ALA A 143 9.64 20.15 2.34
C ALA A 143 10.16 21.55 2.63
N GLU A 144 11.44 21.81 2.37
CA GLU A 144 11.86 23.18 2.08
C GLU A 144 11.08 23.66 0.84
N GLU A 145 10.68 24.94 0.80
CA GLU A 145 9.84 25.51 -0.26
C GLU A 145 10.35 25.10 -1.66
N GLY A 146 9.53 24.35 -2.41
CA GLY A 146 9.83 23.90 -3.78
C GLY A 146 10.59 22.57 -3.89
N GLY A 147 10.91 21.89 -2.79
CA GLY A 147 11.63 20.61 -2.79
C GLY A 147 10.74 19.37 -2.97
N THR A 148 11.31 18.29 -3.50
CA THR A 148 10.75 16.94 -3.37
C THR A 148 11.24 16.34 -2.06
N VAL A 149 10.30 15.93 -1.23
CA VAL A 149 10.53 15.16 -0.02
C VAL A 149 10.48 13.68 -0.38
N SER A 150 11.45 12.90 0.07
CA SER A 150 11.43 11.44 -0.08
C SER A 150 11.73 10.75 1.24
N TRP A 151 10.96 9.72 1.54
CA TRP A 151 11.20 8.78 2.62
C TRP A 151 11.28 7.36 2.04
N GLN A 152 12.18 6.55 2.59
CA GLN A 152 12.27 5.13 2.26
C GLN A 152 12.64 4.33 3.50
N GLY A 153 12.06 3.13 3.62
CA GLY A 153 12.32 2.30 4.78
C GLY A 153 11.67 0.94 4.73
N ALA A 154 12.21 0.04 5.54
CA ALA A 154 11.62 -1.27 5.75
C ALA A 154 10.38 -1.15 6.65
N LEU A 155 9.30 -1.79 6.23
CA LEU A 155 8.15 -2.12 7.07
C LEU A 155 8.25 -3.61 7.42
N ARG A 156 7.47 -4.13 8.38
CA ARG A 156 7.61 -5.53 8.82
C ARG A 156 7.41 -6.52 7.65
N GLY A 157 8.52 -6.96 7.05
CA GLY A 157 8.57 -7.86 5.90
C GLY A 157 8.28 -7.21 4.54
N ARG A 158 8.44 -5.89 4.41
CA ARG A 158 8.19 -5.12 3.16
C ARG A 158 9.14 -3.95 3.04
N TYR A 159 9.19 -3.33 1.88
CA TYR A 159 9.91 -2.07 1.66
C TYR A 159 9.00 -1.03 1.05
N LEU A 160 9.00 0.17 1.64
CA LEU A 160 8.19 1.31 1.21
C LEU A 160 9.10 2.44 0.75
N THR A 161 8.74 3.05 -0.37
CA THR A 161 9.23 4.37 -0.76
C THR A 161 8.05 5.32 -0.87
N VAL A 162 8.16 6.50 -0.27
CA VAL A 162 7.18 7.59 -0.38
C VAL A 162 7.92 8.82 -0.85
N SER A 163 7.39 9.52 -1.84
CA SER A 163 7.87 10.84 -2.21
C SER A 163 6.71 11.80 -2.44
N MET A 164 6.93 13.06 -2.08
CA MET A 164 5.95 14.12 -2.24
C MET A 164 6.66 15.38 -2.74
N GLY A 165 6.08 16.07 -3.72
CA GLY A 165 6.63 17.31 -4.23
C GLY A 165 5.82 17.89 -5.38
N ALA A 166 6.35 18.94 -6.01
CA ALA A 166 5.79 19.46 -7.25
C ALA A 166 5.87 18.42 -8.38
N LEU A 167 4.81 18.29 -9.18
CA LEU A 167 4.79 17.41 -10.34
C LEU A 167 5.77 17.88 -11.42
N SER A 168 5.93 19.19 -11.53
CA SER A 168 6.80 19.86 -12.49
C SER A 168 7.55 20.99 -11.80
N PRO A 169 8.84 21.21 -12.11
CA PRO A 169 9.59 22.36 -11.59
C PRO A 169 9.02 23.71 -12.07
N TRP A 170 8.15 23.69 -13.08
CA TRP A 170 7.55 24.88 -13.69
C TRP A 170 6.10 25.13 -13.23
N ASP A 171 5.48 24.19 -12.53
CA ASP A 171 4.12 24.30 -12.00
C ASP A 171 4.09 23.78 -10.56
N SER A 172 4.41 24.67 -9.60
CA SER A 172 4.42 24.35 -8.16
C SER A 172 3.02 24.15 -7.60
N ASP A 173 1.98 24.53 -8.35
CA ASP A 173 0.59 24.38 -7.95
C ASP A 173 0.11 22.94 -8.15
N GLN A 174 0.74 22.18 -9.07
CA GLN A 174 0.51 20.74 -9.20
C GLN A 174 1.47 19.95 -8.32
N LYS A 175 0.91 19.15 -7.42
CA LYS A 175 1.66 18.31 -6.48
C LYS A 175 1.39 16.84 -6.76
N ILE A 176 2.35 16.00 -6.41
CA ILE A 176 2.26 14.55 -6.52
C ILE A 176 2.76 13.88 -5.24
N LEU A 177 2.02 12.88 -4.79
CA LEU A 177 2.43 11.87 -3.82
C LEU A 177 2.63 10.56 -4.57
N SER A 178 3.83 10.00 -4.50
CA SER A 178 4.17 8.69 -5.07
C SER A 178 4.50 7.72 -3.96
N ILE A 179 3.76 6.61 -3.91
CA ILE A 179 3.94 5.52 -2.95
C ILE A 179 4.30 4.28 -3.75
N GLN A 180 5.34 3.57 -3.34
CA GLN A 180 5.70 2.27 -3.93
C GLN A 180 5.99 1.27 -2.83
N LEU A 181 5.37 0.09 -2.94
CA LEU A 181 5.53 -1.03 -2.02
C LEU A 181 6.12 -2.24 -2.74
N TYR A 182 7.12 -2.82 -2.09
CA TYR A 182 7.88 -3.98 -2.54
C TYR A 182 7.89 -5.05 -1.47
N GLN A 183 8.09 -6.29 -1.89
CA GLN A 183 8.15 -7.44 -0.99
C GLN A 183 9.32 -7.35 -0.01
N SER A 184 10.45 -6.77 -0.42
CA SER A 184 11.60 -6.56 0.46
C SER A 184 12.51 -5.45 -0.07
N LYS A 185 13.54 -5.10 0.71
CA LYS A 185 14.57 -4.14 0.28
C LYS A 185 15.38 -4.70 -0.89
N GLU A 186 15.70 -5.98 -0.85
CA GLU A 186 16.48 -6.67 -1.89
C GLU A 186 15.75 -6.60 -3.24
N VAL A 187 14.43 -6.79 -3.25
CA VAL A 187 13.59 -6.63 -4.44
C VAL A 187 13.63 -5.18 -4.94
N TYR A 188 13.52 -4.19 -4.03
CA TYR A 188 13.65 -2.79 -4.40
C TYR A 188 15.01 -2.49 -5.06
N ASP A 189 16.11 -2.93 -4.43
CA ASP A 189 17.47 -2.70 -4.92
C ASP A 189 17.68 -3.35 -6.29
N GLN A 190 17.18 -4.57 -6.50
CA GLN A 190 17.24 -5.25 -7.80
C GLN A 190 16.52 -4.42 -8.88
N ILE A 191 15.29 -3.99 -8.61
CA ILE A 191 14.50 -3.20 -9.57
C ILE A 191 15.19 -1.87 -9.87
N GLN A 192 15.81 -1.21 -8.88
CA GLN A 192 16.55 0.02 -9.14
C GLN A 192 17.75 -0.22 -10.08
N ALA A 193 18.50 -1.30 -9.87
CA ALA A 193 19.63 -1.65 -10.74
C ALA A 193 19.19 -1.91 -12.19
N GLU A 194 18.08 -2.64 -12.39
CA GLU A 194 17.50 -2.88 -13.72
C GLU A 194 17.06 -1.57 -14.40
N ILE A 195 16.44 -0.65 -13.64
CA ILE A 195 16.04 0.67 -14.16
C ILE A 195 17.27 1.49 -14.56
N GLU A 196 18.33 1.47 -13.77
CA GLU A 196 19.58 2.18 -14.07
C GLU A 196 20.26 1.61 -15.32
N GLU A 197 20.30 0.29 -15.47
CA GLU A 197 20.81 -0.40 -16.67
C GLU A 197 20.03 0.01 -17.91
N MET A 198 18.69 -0.10 -17.88
CA MET A 198 17.82 0.32 -19.00
C MET A 198 17.99 1.80 -19.36
N ARG A 199 18.21 2.67 -18.37
CA ARG A 199 18.49 4.10 -18.63
C ARG A 199 19.86 4.28 -19.28
N GLY A 200 20.88 3.58 -18.80
CA GLY A 200 22.22 3.57 -19.39
C GLY A 200 22.20 3.14 -20.86
N ASP A 201 21.48 2.06 -21.16
CA ASP A 201 21.36 1.52 -22.52
C ASP A 201 20.59 2.47 -23.45
N ARG A 202 19.50 3.08 -22.98
CA ARG A 202 18.75 4.08 -23.76
C ARG A 202 19.58 5.32 -24.08
N MET A 203 20.51 5.72 -23.21
CA MET A 203 21.43 6.83 -23.47
C MET A 203 22.56 6.47 -24.44
N GLN A 204 22.86 5.18 -24.62
CA GLN A 204 23.90 4.68 -25.52
C GLN A 204 23.38 4.30 -26.92
N GLN A 205 22.07 4.14 -27.11
CA GLN A 205 21.50 3.99 -28.44
C GLN A 205 21.67 5.32 -29.21
N PRO A 206 22.31 5.32 -30.40
CA PRO A 206 22.30 6.48 -31.27
C PRO A 206 20.84 6.85 -31.52
N LYS A 207 20.53 8.15 -31.48
CA LYS A 207 19.29 8.62 -32.10
C LYS A 207 19.41 8.25 -33.57
N ASP A 208 18.78 7.16 -33.99
CA ASP A 208 18.58 6.89 -35.40
C ASP A 208 17.83 8.10 -35.96
N GLU A 209 18.58 8.93 -36.68
CA GLU A 209 18.06 10.00 -37.51
C GLU A 209 17.20 9.33 -38.58
N GLY A 210 15.88 9.33 -38.34
CA GLY A 210 14.91 8.97 -39.36
C GLY A 210 14.95 10.01 -40.50
N PRO A 211 14.84 9.57 -41.77
CA PRO A 211 14.89 10.43 -42.95
C PRO A 211 13.74 11.43 -43.05
#